data_AF-A0A350C315-F1
#
_entry.id   AF-A0A350C315-F1
#
_cell.length_a   1.000
_cell.length_b   1.000
_cell.length_c   1.000
_cell.angle_alpha   90.00
_cell.angle_beta   90.00
_cell.angle_gamma   90.00
#
_symmetry.space_group_name_H-M   'P 1'
#
loop_
_entity.id
_entity.type
_entity.pdbx_description
1 polymer ?
#
loop_
_entity_poly.entity_id
_entity_poly.type
_entity_poly.pdbx_seq_one_letter_code
_entity_poly.pdbx_strand_id
1 'polypeptide(L)'
;MKGFIMGFFSWKTQDTDKSIANSSSSRDTFVVRMTDNQGNSWVEDQYEGYGEFGGMDYYELLAKMNGLKDRDDGISLALNEEGIKFLAPNLNEYECEWTDSVPENCEDQGYFYCDEEEDEEDDEW
;
A
#
# COMPACT_ATOMS: atom_id res chain seq x y z
N MET A 1 15.74 -3.31 24.74
CA MET A 1 15.71 -3.11 23.27
C MET A 1 14.35 -3.54 22.79
N LYS A 2 13.52 -2.60 22.34
CA LYS A 2 12.27 -2.92 21.63
C LYS A 2 12.70 -3.27 20.21
N GLY A 3 12.60 -4.53 19.83
CA GLY A 3 12.83 -4.93 18.44
C GLY A 3 11.77 -4.26 17.58
N PHE A 4 12.19 -3.51 16.57
CA PHE A 4 11.27 -3.08 15.51
C PHE A 4 10.87 -4.36 14.77
N ILE A 5 9.59 -4.72 14.85
CA ILE A 5 9.00 -5.63 13.87
C ILE A 5 9.07 -4.85 12.54
N MET A 6 9.86 -5.32 11.59
CA MET A 6 9.93 -4.73 10.25
C MET A 6 8.61 -5.07 9.54
N GLY A 7 7.63 -4.18 9.64
CA GLY A 7 6.32 -4.32 8.98
C GLY A 7 6.37 -3.95 7.51
N PHE A 8 5.39 -4.41 6.76
CA PHE A 8 5.18 -4.03 5.36
C PHE A 8 4.20 -2.86 5.28
N PHE A 9 4.29 -2.09 4.20
CA PHE A 9 3.25 -1.18 3.77
C PHE A 9 2.38 -1.87 2.73
N SER A 10 1.08 -1.69 2.85
CA SER A 10 0.13 -2.13 1.83
C SER A 10 -1.15 -1.33 1.93
N TRP A 11 -1.85 -1.24 0.81
CA TRP A 11 -3.07 -0.49 0.62
C TRP A 11 -4.10 -1.36 -0.11
N LYS A 12 -5.34 -0.90 -0.17
CA LYS A 12 -6.36 -1.38 -1.09
C LYS A 12 -6.33 -0.50 -2.34
N THR A 13 -6.43 -1.12 -3.51
CA THR A 13 -6.62 -0.37 -4.75
C THR A 13 -7.94 0.39 -4.71
N GLN A 14 -7.97 1.60 -5.27
CA GLN A 14 -9.16 2.46 -5.19
C GLN A 14 -10.22 2.12 -6.24
N ASP A 15 -9.83 1.46 -7.32
CA ASP A 15 -10.71 1.01 -8.40
C ASP A 15 -11.36 -0.35 -8.13
N THR A 16 -10.64 -1.27 -7.48
CA THR A 16 -11.10 -2.65 -7.24
C THR A 16 -11.24 -3.04 -5.76
N ASP A 17 -10.88 -2.16 -4.82
CA ASP A 17 -10.89 -2.43 -3.37
C ASP A 17 -10.06 -3.66 -2.97
N LYS A 18 -9.08 -4.01 -3.81
CA LYS A 18 -8.27 -5.22 -3.66
C LYS A 18 -7.02 -4.89 -2.85
N SER A 19 -6.80 -5.61 -1.76
CA SER A 19 -5.54 -5.53 -1.02
C SER A 19 -4.34 -5.85 -1.90
N ILE A 20 -3.35 -4.97 -1.90
CA ILE A 20 -2.10 -5.13 -2.63
C ILE A 20 -1.20 -6.10 -1.84
N ALA A 21 -1.18 -7.37 -2.26
CA ALA A 21 -0.30 -8.37 -1.69
C ALA A 21 1.16 -8.07 -2.04
N ASN A 22 2.07 -8.31 -1.09
CA ASN A 22 3.50 -8.23 -1.35
C ASN A 22 4.07 -9.59 -1.77
N SER A 23 5.25 -9.61 -2.38
CA SER A 23 5.92 -10.80 -2.92
C SER A 23 6.34 -11.83 -1.86
N SER A 24 6.27 -11.49 -0.57
CA SER A 24 6.49 -12.43 0.55
C SER A 24 5.21 -13.11 1.04
N SER A 25 4.04 -12.73 0.50
CA SER A 25 2.72 -13.24 0.87
C SER A 25 2.39 -14.58 0.19
N SER A 26 1.41 -15.32 0.73
CA SER A 26 0.83 -16.49 0.06
C SER A 26 0.02 -16.15 -1.20
N ARG A 27 -0.47 -14.91 -1.29
CA ARG A 27 -1.25 -14.41 -2.43
C ARG A 27 -0.35 -13.85 -3.52
N ASP A 28 -0.69 -14.14 -4.77
CA ASP A 28 0.00 -13.59 -5.93
C ASP A 28 0.00 -12.06 -5.94
N THR A 29 1.13 -11.46 -6.35
CA THR A 29 1.19 -10.04 -6.71
C THR A 29 0.43 -9.79 -8.01
N PHE A 30 0.08 -8.53 -8.26
CA PHE A 30 -0.59 -8.11 -9.49
C PHE A 30 -0.13 -6.70 -9.85
N VAL A 31 -0.49 -6.26 -11.06
CA VAL A 31 -0.13 -4.94 -11.55
C VAL A 31 -0.85 -3.86 -10.74
N VAL A 32 -0.08 -2.94 -10.16
CA VAL A 32 -0.56 -1.72 -9.52
C VAL A 32 0.03 -0.52 -10.25
N ARG A 33 -0.81 0.48 -10.49
CA ARG A 33 -0.45 1.78 -11.05
C ARG A 33 -0.57 2.82 -9.96
N MET A 34 0.55 3.43 -9.61
CA MET A 34 0.58 4.62 -8.77
C MET A 34 0.51 5.85 -9.66
N THR A 35 -0.45 6.76 -9.42
CA THR A 35 -0.66 7.95 -10.26
C THR A 35 -0.69 9.21 -9.41
N ASP A 36 -0.03 10.29 -9.87
CA ASP A 36 -0.05 11.59 -9.22
C ASP A 36 -1.14 12.54 -9.78
N ASN A 37 -1.29 13.71 -9.14
CA ASN A 37 -2.26 14.73 -9.53
C ASN A 37 -1.90 15.48 -10.84
N GLN A 38 -0.81 15.12 -11.51
CA GLN A 38 -0.37 15.67 -12.78
C GLN A 38 -0.52 14.64 -13.92
N GLY A 39 -0.99 13.42 -13.62
CA GLY A 39 -1.15 12.34 -14.59
C GLY A 39 0.11 11.52 -14.85
N ASN A 40 1.18 11.71 -14.06
CA ASN A 40 2.33 10.81 -14.10
C ASN A 40 1.95 9.48 -13.45
N SER A 41 2.44 8.36 -14.00
CA SER A 41 2.15 7.03 -13.47
C SER A 41 3.38 6.13 -13.42
N TRP A 42 3.44 5.30 -12.39
CA TRP A 42 4.47 4.30 -12.14
C TRP A 42 3.81 2.93 -11.95
N VAL A 43 4.30 1.92 -12.67
CA VAL A 43 3.69 0.60 -12.75
C VAL A 43 4.57 -0.42 -12.04
N GLU A 44 3.96 -1.23 -11.16
CA GLU A 44 4.60 -2.26 -10.38
C GLU A 44 3.83 -3.57 -10.49
N ASP A 45 4.50 -4.69 -10.73
CA ASP A 45 3.89 -6.02 -10.84
C ASP A 45 4.46 -7.06 -9.87
N GLN A 46 5.53 -6.72 -9.15
CA GLN A 46 6.23 -7.55 -8.17
C GLN A 46 6.42 -6.78 -6.85
N TYR A 47 5.35 -6.15 -6.36
CA TYR A 47 5.38 -5.30 -5.17
C TYR A 47 6.03 -5.99 -3.95
N GLU A 48 7.10 -5.40 -3.41
CA GLU A 48 7.88 -5.99 -2.31
C GLU A 48 7.35 -5.64 -0.91
N GLY A 49 6.38 -4.73 -0.80
CA GLY A 49 5.80 -4.35 0.49
C GLY A 49 6.46 -3.14 1.17
N TYR A 50 7.33 -2.38 0.49
CA TYR A 50 8.03 -1.22 1.08
C TYR A 50 7.54 0.14 0.58
N GLY A 51 6.45 0.17 -0.18
CA GLY A 51 5.85 1.39 -0.72
C GLY A 51 6.48 1.88 -2.01
N GLU A 52 7.33 1.09 -2.67
CA GLU A 52 7.89 1.42 -3.97
C GLU A 52 7.03 0.84 -5.10
N PHE A 53 6.67 1.68 -6.08
CA PHE A 53 5.97 1.27 -7.28
C PHE A 53 6.72 1.76 -8.50
N GLY A 54 7.22 0.86 -9.35
CA GLY A 54 7.91 1.23 -10.59
C GLY A 54 9.11 2.16 -10.37
N GLY A 55 9.81 2.01 -9.25
CA GLY A 55 10.95 2.84 -8.85
C GLY A 55 10.62 4.17 -8.16
N MET A 56 9.35 4.45 -7.85
CA MET A 56 8.93 5.63 -7.09
C MET A 56 8.36 5.20 -5.72
N ASP A 57 8.91 5.75 -4.64
CA ASP A 57 8.36 5.56 -3.28
C ASP A 57 7.08 6.40 -3.09
N TYR A 58 6.04 5.76 -2.54
CA TYR A 58 4.73 6.34 -2.30
C TYR A 58 4.80 7.58 -1.40
N TYR A 59 5.57 7.53 -0.31
CA TYR A 59 5.67 8.63 0.64
C TYR A 59 6.57 9.75 0.12
N GLU A 60 7.60 9.44 -0.66
CA GLU A 60 8.37 10.45 -1.38
C GLU A 60 7.50 11.19 -2.40
N LEU A 61 6.64 10.46 -3.14
CA LEU A 61 5.69 11.08 -4.06
C LEU A 61 4.63 11.92 -3.33
N LEU A 62 4.06 11.38 -2.24
CA LEU A 62 3.11 12.10 -1.39
C LEU A 62 3.72 13.41 -0.86
N ALA A 63 4.98 13.39 -0.42
CA ALA A 63 5.69 14.60 -0.02
C ALA A 63 5.81 15.60 -1.18
N LYS A 64 6.26 15.16 -2.35
CA LYS A 64 6.39 16.00 -3.56
C LYS A 64 5.05 16.64 -3.97
N MET A 65 3.97 15.88 -3.97
CA MET A 65 2.62 16.36 -4.30
C MET A 65 2.15 17.48 -3.37
N ASN A 66 2.68 17.53 -2.15
CA ASN A 66 2.34 18.52 -1.13
C ASN A 66 3.45 19.57 -0.90
N GLY A 67 4.45 19.64 -1.78
CA GLY A 67 5.55 20.62 -1.69
C GLY A 67 6.52 20.40 -0.52
N LEU A 68 6.57 19.18 0.02
CA LEU A 68 7.49 18.74 1.05
C LEU A 68 8.74 18.11 0.45
N LYS A 69 9.76 17.79 1.27
CA LYS A 69 11.11 17.51 0.77
C LYS A 69 11.38 16.04 0.50
N ASP A 70 11.00 15.18 1.44
CA ASP A 70 11.48 13.80 1.46
C ASP A 70 10.43 12.81 1.99
N ARG A 71 10.82 11.54 2.00
CA ARG A 71 10.01 10.42 2.45
C ARG A 71 9.52 10.58 3.90
N ASP A 72 10.35 11.10 4.79
CA ASP A 72 10.01 11.24 6.21
C ASP A 72 8.94 12.31 6.43
N ASP A 73 9.01 13.41 5.66
CA ASP A 73 7.94 14.40 5.59
C ASP A 73 6.62 13.76 5.10
N GLY A 74 6.69 12.91 4.08
CA GLY A 74 5.52 12.21 3.54
C GLY A 74 4.87 11.25 4.54
N ILE A 75 5.68 10.46 5.26
CA ILE A 75 5.20 9.58 6.34
C ILE A 75 4.55 10.41 7.45
N SER A 76 5.19 11.51 7.85
CA SER A 76 4.68 12.41 8.88
C SER A 76 3.33 13.02 8.49
N LEU A 77 3.16 13.36 7.20
CA LEU A 77 1.89 13.86 6.68
C LEU A 77 0.80 12.78 6.68
N ALA A 78 1.12 11.57 6.24
CA ALA A 78 0.17 10.46 6.17
C ALA A 78 -0.32 9.99 7.56
N LEU A 79 0.52 10.09 8.59
CA LEU A 79 0.19 9.73 9.97
C LEU A 79 -0.43 10.88 10.78
N ASN A 80 -0.60 12.07 10.18
CA ASN A 80 -1.09 13.22 10.89
C ASN A 80 -2.59 13.09 11.22
N GLU A 81 -2.92 13.01 12.51
CA GLU A 81 -4.30 12.88 13.01
C GLU A 81 -5.07 14.21 13.10
N GLU A 82 -4.42 15.35 12.84
CA GLU A 82 -5.04 16.69 12.97
C GLU A 82 -6.00 17.04 11.82
N GLY A 83 -6.26 16.10 10.90
CA GLY A 83 -7.20 16.29 9.79
C GLY A 83 -6.71 17.28 8.73
N ILE A 84 -5.39 17.43 8.59
CA ILE A 84 -4.79 18.25 7.53
C ILE A 84 -5.19 17.66 6.19
N LYS A 85 -5.77 18.47 5.30
CA LYS A 85 -6.04 18.05 3.93
C LYS A 85 -4.73 18.00 3.14
N PHE A 86 -4.45 16.88 2.49
CA PHE A 86 -3.30 16.69 1.60
C PHE A 86 -3.70 15.92 0.34
N LEU A 87 -2.89 16.02 -0.70
CA LEU A 87 -3.01 15.20 -1.91
C LEU A 87 -2.28 13.86 -1.71
N ALA A 88 -2.85 12.77 -2.21
CA ALA A 88 -2.22 11.45 -2.15
C ALA A 88 -2.07 10.85 -3.56
N PRO A 89 -1.05 10.00 -3.78
CA PRO A 89 -1.02 9.15 -4.97
C PRO A 89 -2.24 8.23 -5.00
N ASN A 90 -2.84 8.06 -6.17
CA ASN A 90 -3.83 7.01 -6.37
C ASN A 90 -3.13 5.67 -6.60
N LEU A 91 -3.70 4.57 -6.12
CA LEU A 91 -3.23 3.20 -6.36
C LEU A 91 -4.36 2.39 -7.02
N ASN A 92 -4.18 1.98 -8.27
CA ASN A 92 -5.22 1.29 -9.05
C ASN A 92 -4.68 0.04 -9.77
N GLU A 93 -5.53 -0.98 -9.93
CA GLU A 93 -5.20 -2.16 -10.75
C GLU A 93 -5.29 -1.85 -12.25
N TYR A 94 -6.24 -0.99 -12.66
CA TYR A 94 -6.44 -0.55 -14.03
C TYR A 94 -6.03 0.91 -14.24
N GLU A 95 -5.92 1.32 -15.51
CA GLU A 95 -5.67 2.73 -15.84
C GLU A 95 -6.89 3.57 -15.50
N CYS A 96 -6.69 4.57 -14.64
CA CYS A 96 -7.73 5.45 -14.12
C CYS A 96 -7.20 6.89 -14.06
N GLU A 97 -8.10 7.85 -14.23
CA GLU A 97 -7.81 9.25 -13.95
C GLU A 97 -7.58 9.44 -12.44
N TRP A 98 -6.65 10.31 -12.08
CA TRP A 98 -6.40 10.65 -10.68
C TRP A 98 -7.61 11.34 -10.05
N THR A 99 -7.87 11.05 -8.78
CA THR A 99 -8.93 11.66 -7.98
C THR A 99 -8.39 12.13 -6.64
N ASP A 100 -8.94 13.22 -6.08
CA ASP A 100 -8.58 13.73 -4.75
C ASP A 100 -9.11 12.81 -3.63
N SER A 101 -8.55 11.61 -3.52
CA SER A 101 -8.88 10.58 -2.52
C SER A 101 -7.62 9.82 -2.09
N VAL A 102 -7.58 9.45 -0.81
CA VAL A 102 -6.46 8.72 -0.21
C VAL A 102 -6.75 7.22 -0.30
N PRO A 103 -5.79 6.37 -0.72
CA PRO A 103 -5.97 4.93 -0.70
C PRO A 103 -6.10 4.41 0.74
N GLU A 104 -6.99 3.44 0.95
CA GLU A 104 -7.15 2.81 2.26
C GLU A 104 -5.97 1.90 2.57
N ASN A 105 -5.53 1.87 3.83
CA ASN A 105 -4.50 0.91 4.25
C ASN A 105 -5.05 -0.52 4.21
N CYS A 106 -4.20 -1.48 3.83
CA CYS A 106 -4.50 -2.90 3.98
C CYS A 106 -4.29 -3.32 5.43
N GLU A 107 -5.30 -3.89 6.05
CA GLU A 107 -5.32 -4.35 7.45
C GLU A 107 -4.25 -5.41 7.71
N ASP A 108 -4.00 -6.28 6.73
CA ASP A 108 -3.01 -7.36 6.78
C ASP A 108 -1.61 -6.93 6.31
N GLN A 109 -1.40 -5.64 6.04
CA GLN A 109 -0.13 -5.11 5.53
C GLN A 109 0.37 -5.84 4.27
N GLY A 110 -0.54 -6.40 3.48
CA GLY A 110 -0.23 -7.11 2.24
C GLY A 110 0.42 -8.49 2.43
N TYR A 111 0.53 -8.98 3.67
CA TYR A 111 1.10 -10.28 4.00
C TYR A 111 0.01 -11.23 4.47
N PHE A 112 -0.40 -12.14 3.58
CA PHE A 112 -1.45 -13.11 3.83
C PHE A 112 -0.81 -14.48 4.05
N TYR A 113 -1.29 -15.21 5.05
CA TYR A 113 -0.88 -16.60 5.28
C TYR A 113 -1.66 -17.52 4.34
N CYS A 114 -1.13 -18.71 4.06
CA CYS A 114 -2.00 -19.80 3.60
C CYS A 114 -2.87 -20.14 4.80
N ASP A 115 -4.20 -20.18 4.66
CA ASP A 115 -5.02 -20.80 5.69
C ASP A 115 -4.51 -22.25 5.83
N GLU A 116 -3.85 -22.57 6.94
CA GLU A 116 -3.78 -23.95 7.38
C GLU A 116 -5.25 -24.35 7.56
N GLU A 117 -5.71 -25.30 6.74
CA GLU A 117 -6.99 -25.98 6.97
C GLU A 117 -7.04 -26.25 8.48
N GLU A 118 -8.01 -25.66 9.19
CA GLU A 118 -8.29 -26.05 10.57
C GLU A 118 -8.60 -27.54 10.49
N ASP A 119 -7.60 -28.39 10.78
CA ASP A 119 -7.81 -29.80 11.03
C ASP A 119 -8.80 -29.84 12.20
N GLU A 120 -10.10 -29.97 11.90
CA GLU A 120 -11.13 -30.32 12.87
C GLU A 120 -10.65 -31.63 13.51
N GLU A 121 -10.03 -31.53 14.69
CA GLU A 121 -9.66 -32.67 15.53
C GLU A 121 -10.96 -33.26 16.09
N ASP A 122 -11.66 -33.99 15.22
CA ASP A 122 -12.80 -34.83 15.54
C ASP A 122 -12.26 -36.11 16.19
N ASP A 123 -11.86 -36.03 17.45
CA ASP A 123 -11.56 -37.21 18.27
C ASP A 123 -12.44 -37.22 19.54
N GLU A 124 -13.68 -37.66 19.29
CA GLU A 124 -14.64 -38.19 20.24
C GLU A 124 -14.07 -39.46 20.93
N TRP A 125 -13.71 -39.41 22.23
CA TRP A 125 -13.57 -40.60 23.10
C TRP A 125 -13.91 -40.33 24.57
#